data_AF-A0A914U2I0-F1
#
_entry.id   AF-A0A914U2I0-F1
#
_cell.length_a   1.000
_cell.length_b   1.000
_cell.length_c   1.000
_cell.angle_alpha   90.00
_cell.angle_beta   90.00
_cell.angle_gamma   90.00
#
_symmetry.space_group_name_H-M   'P 1'
#
loop_
_entity.id
_entity.type
_entity.pdbx_description
1 polymer ?
#
loop_
_entity_poly.entity_id
_entity_poly.type
_entity_poly.pdbx_seq_one_letter_code
_entity_poly.pdbx_strand_id
1 'polypeptide(L)'
;MSRSTKQAVPDVKTMNAELFTLTYGALVVDLLRDLESEEEVNIQLEKIGYNIGVRIADDLLSKNPNIGRCTDTHQIAEVISKQALKAYLGVTAHVSQSNMPANEFSLILDSNPLVEFVKIPAKYSKLSYSQVICGAIHGALEALHLKVNASLVKDVPDPTEIHVKFIRVLHEYMPTGDED
;
A
#
# COMPACT_ATOMS: atom_id res chain seq x y z
N MET A 1 -16.22 37.91 -11.99
CA MET A 1 -16.93 36.66 -11.68
C MET A 1 -16.18 35.50 -12.31
N SER A 2 -15.27 34.89 -11.57
CA SER A 2 -14.39 33.83 -12.07
C SER A 2 -15.11 32.50 -11.98
N ARG A 3 -15.32 31.84 -13.13
CA ARG A 3 -15.87 30.48 -13.20
C ARG A 3 -14.88 29.52 -12.53
N SER A 4 -15.23 29.02 -11.35
CA SER A 4 -14.61 27.82 -10.79
C SER A 4 -15.01 26.62 -11.65
N THR A 5 -14.08 26.14 -12.46
CA THR A 5 -14.17 24.85 -13.12
C THR A 5 -14.07 23.77 -12.02
N LYS A 6 -15.20 23.22 -11.59
CA LYS A 6 -15.21 21.99 -10.80
C LYS A 6 -14.62 20.89 -11.67
N GLN A 7 -13.42 20.45 -11.36
CA GLN A 7 -12.82 19.25 -11.93
C GLN A 7 -13.77 18.08 -11.61
N ALA A 8 -14.38 17.50 -12.65
CA ALA A 8 -15.19 16.31 -12.50
C ALA A 8 -14.28 15.16 -12.09
N VAL A 9 -14.44 14.67 -10.86
CA VAL A 9 -13.80 13.45 -10.39
C VAL A 9 -14.39 12.31 -11.21
N PRO A 10 -13.58 11.48 -11.91
CA PRO A 10 -14.10 10.34 -12.64
C PRO A 10 -14.86 9.43 -11.67
N ASP A 11 -16.04 8.99 -12.09
CA ASP A 11 -16.94 8.13 -11.32
C ASP A 11 -16.28 6.76 -11.12
N VAL A 12 -15.55 6.61 -10.00
CA VAL A 12 -14.96 5.34 -9.60
C VAL A 12 -16.13 4.43 -9.28
N LYS A 13 -16.37 3.41 -10.10
CA LYS A 13 -17.36 2.38 -9.78
C LYS A 13 -17.04 1.79 -8.41
N THR A 14 -17.81 2.20 -7.41
CA THR A 14 -17.70 1.68 -6.05
C THR A 14 -18.21 0.25 -6.05
N MET A 15 -17.34 -0.71 -5.71
CA MET A 15 -17.73 -2.10 -5.47
C MET A 15 -18.03 -2.32 -3.99
N ASN A 16 -18.84 -3.34 -3.66
CA ASN A 16 -19.08 -3.71 -2.27
C ASN A 16 -17.76 -4.15 -1.62
N ALA A 17 -17.40 -3.52 -0.49
CA ALA A 17 -16.20 -3.85 0.28
C ALA A 17 -16.20 -5.32 0.74
N GLU A 18 -17.36 -5.86 1.12
CA GLU A 18 -17.49 -7.26 1.56
C GLU A 18 -17.10 -8.25 0.45
N LEU A 19 -17.44 -7.94 -0.81
CA LEU A 19 -17.05 -8.78 -1.94
C LEU A 19 -15.53 -8.83 -2.07
N PHE A 20 -14.86 -7.69 -1.87
CA PHE A 20 -13.40 -7.62 -1.89
C PHE A 20 -12.77 -8.37 -0.71
N THR A 21 -13.28 -8.17 0.50
CA THR A 21 -12.84 -8.89 1.71
C THR A 21 -12.98 -10.40 1.58
N LEU A 22 -14.12 -10.90 1.09
CA LEU A 22 -14.37 -12.33 0.90
C LEU A 22 -13.50 -12.91 -0.21
N THR A 23 -13.29 -12.17 -1.31
CA THR A 23 -12.39 -12.59 -2.40
C THR A 23 -10.95 -12.67 -1.91
N TYR A 24 -10.53 -11.70 -1.10
CA TYR A 24 -9.21 -11.72 -0.48
C TYR A 24 -9.04 -12.89 0.49
N GLY A 25 -10.06 -13.16 1.33
CA GLY A 25 -10.05 -14.32 2.21
C GLY A 25 -9.94 -15.64 1.47
N ALA A 26 -10.65 -15.80 0.34
CA ALA A 26 -10.53 -16.98 -0.52
C ALA A 26 -9.11 -17.14 -1.07
N LEU A 27 -8.50 -16.06 -1.57
CA LEU A 27 -7.12 -16.06 -2.03
C LEU A 27 -6.13 -16.51 -0.93
N VAL A 28 -6.25 -15.97 0.28
CA VAL A 28 -5.37 -16.35 1.41
C VAL A 28 -5.56 -17.82 1.77
N VAL A 29 -6.80 -18.32 1.79
CA VAL A 29 -7.10 -19.73 2.06
C VAL A 29 -6.49 -20.66 1.00
N ASP A 30 -6.55 -20.27 -0.27
CA ASP A 30 -5.96 -21.05 -1.36
C ASP A 30 -4.42 -21.06 -1.24
N LEU A 31 -3.79 -19.91 -0.95
CA LEU A 31 -2.35 -19.86 -0.69
C LEU A 31 -1.93 -20.73 0.50
N LEU A 32 -2.71 -20.74 1.59
CA LEU A 32 -2.45 -21.59 2.76
C LEU A 32 -2.63 -23.09 2.50
N ARG A 33 -3.35 -23.47 1.43
CA ARG A 33 -3.50 -24.87 0.99
C ARG A 33 -2.38 -25.30 0.06
N ASP A 34 -1.95 -24.39 -0.80
CA ASP A 34 -0.98 -24.67 -1.85
C ASP A 34 0.47 -24.53 -1.39
N LEU A 35 0.74 -23.77 -0.32
CA LEU A 35 2.08 -23.51 0.20
C LEU A 35 2.31 -24.20 1.55
N GLU A 36 3.55 -24.62 1.78
CA GLU A 36 3.91 -25.43 2.95
C GLU A 36 4.16 -24.61 4.21
N SER A 37 4.52 -23.33 4.06
CA SER A 37 4.89 -22.45 5.17
C SER A 37 4.20 -21.09 5.11
N GLU A 38 3.97 -20.51 6.28
CA GLU A 38 3.35 -19.19 6.44
C GLU A 38 4.25 -18.09 5.86
N GLU A 39 5.56 -18.29 5.93
CA GLU A 39 6.56 -17.40 5.35
C GLU A 39 6.46 -17.35 3.82
N GLU A 40 6.25 -18.48 3.16
CA GLU A 40 6.00 -18.51 1.72
C GLU A 40 4.70 -17.80 1.34
N VAL A 41 3.64 -17.98 2.14
CA VAL A 41 2.37 -17.26 1.96
C VAL A 41 2.60 -15.75 2.05
N ASN A 42 3.35 -15.29 3.06
CA ASN A 42 3.68 -13.87 3.23
C ASN A 42 4.45 -13.32 2.02
N ILE A 43 5.43 -14.07 1.49
CA ILE A 43 6.19 -13.70 0.30
C ILE A 43 5.27 -13.60 -0.93
N GLN A 44 4.35 -14.55 -1.11
CA GLN A 44 3.40 -14.50 -2.23
C GLN A 44 2.41 -13.34 -2.09
N LEU A 45 1.88 -13.08 -0.89
CA LEU A 45 1.01 -11.94 -0.63
C LEU A 45 1.71 -10.62 -0.93
N GLU A 46 2.96 -10.47 -0.51
CA GLU A 46 3.77 -9.30 -0.84
C GLU A 46 3.98 -9.14 -2.34
N LYS A 47 4.29 -10.23 -3.06
CA LYS A 47 4.47 -10.22 -4.51
C LYS A 47 3.18 -9.86 -5.25
N ILE A 48 2.04 -10.38 -4.82
CA ILE A 48 0.73 -10.02 -5.37
C ILE A 48 0.49 -8.53 -5.15
N GLY A 49 0.70 -8.06 -3.91
CA GLY A 49 0.60 -6.65 -3.56
C GLY A 49 1.50 -5.78 -4.43
N TYR A 50 2.76 -6.14 -4.60
CA TYR A 50 3.73 -5.41 -5.42
C TYR A 50 3.24 -5.23 -6.85
N ASN A 51 2.78 -6.30 -7.50
CA ASN A 51 2.28 -6.21 -8.87
C ASN A 51 1.01 -5.36 -8.98
N ILE A 52 0.13 -5.39 -7.96
CA ILE A 52 -1.03 -4.49 -7.87
C ILE A 52 -0.54 -3.04 -7.74
N GLY A 53 0.39 -2.79 -6.82
CA GLY A 53 0.99 -1.48 -6.55
C GLY A 53 1.56 -0.82 -7.79
N VAL A 54 2.36 -1.55 -8.56
CA VAL A 54 2.95 -1.06 -9.83
C VAL A 54 1.85 -0.65 -10.82
N ARG A 55 0.77 -1.43 -10.93
CA ARG A 55 -0.32 -1.13 -11.88
C ARG A 55 -1.19 0.05 -11.47
N ILE A 56 -1.37 0.28 -10.17
CA ILE A 56 -2.16 1.41 -9.67
C ILE A 56 -1.35 2.71 -9.55
N ALA A 57 -0.01 2.64 -9.68
CA ALA A 57 0.88 3.79 -9.52
C ALA A 57 0.53 4.95 -10.47
N ASP A 58 0.24 4.65 -11.73
CA ASP A 58 -0.14 5.67 -12.73
C ASP A 58 -1.46 6.37 -12.37
N ASP A 59 -2.46 5.61 -11.89
CA ASP A 59 -3.72 6.17 -11.41
C ASP A 59 -3.49 7.03 -10.16
N LEU A 60 -2.64 6.56 -9.23
CA LEU A 60 -2.26 7.31 -8.04
C LEU A 60 -1.59 8.64 -8.41
N LEU A 61 -0.63 8.63 -9.34
CA LEU A 61 0.08 9.81 -9.83
C LEU A 61 -0.85 10.77 -10.56
N SER A 62 -1.79 10.27 -11.37
CA SER A 62 -2.75 11.10 -12.09
C SER A 62 -3.65 11.89 -11.14
N LYS A 63 -4.01 11.30 -10.00
CA LYS A 63 -4.78 11.94 -8.92
C LYS A 63 -3.91 12.79 -8.00
N ASN A 64 -2.60 12.51 -7.93
CA ASN A 64 -1.63 13.14 -7.03
C ASN A 64 -0.34 13.54 -7.76
N PRO A 65 -0.38 14.54 -8.65
CA PRO A 65 0.77 14.88 -9.51
C PRO A 65 2.03 15.31 -8.74
N ASN A 66 1.88 15.70 -7.47
CA ASN A 66 3.00 16.10 -6.63
C ASN A 66 3.82 14.91 -6.10
N ILE A 67 3.28 13.69 -6.06
CA ILE A 67 3.92 12.54 -5.40
C ILE A 67 5.25 12.15 -6.06
N GLY A 68 5.32 12.20 -7.40
CA GLY A 68 6.54 11.85 -8.16
C GLY A 68 7.69 12.84 -7.99
N ARG A 69 7.46 13.97 -7.32
CA ARG A 69 8.47 14.99 -6.99
C ARG A 69 8.73 15.11 -5.49
N CYS A 70 8.01 14.34 -4.67
CA CYS A 70 8.16 14.39 -3.23
C CYS A 70 9.50 13.75 -2.82
N THR A 71 10.41 14.57 -2.31
CA THR A 71 11.60 14.11 -1.57
C THR A 71 11.33 14.05 -0.07
N ASP A 72 10.20 14.60 0.38
CA ASP A 72 9.81 14.69 1.78
C ASP A 72 8.96 13.49 2.20
N THR A 73 9.47 12.71 3.15
CA THR A 73 8.80 11.55 3.74
C THR A 73 7.44 11.90 4.33
N HIS A 74 7.28 13.11 4.89
CA HIS A 74 6.02 13.54 5.48
C HIS A 74 4.91 13.70 4.41
N GLN A 75 5.25 14.22 3.23
CA GLN A 75 4.31 14.34 2.12
C GLN A 75 3.89 12.97 1.59
N ILE A 76 4.85 12.04 1.49
CA ILE A 76 4.57 10.65 1.07
C ILE A 76 3.61 9.99 2.07
N ALA A 77 3.86 10.13 3.37
CA ALA A 77 3.01 9.59 4.42
C ALA A 77 1.58 10.15 4.36
N GLU A 78 1.43 11.46 4.14
CA GLU A 78 0.13 12.13 4.03
C GLU A 78 -0.65 11.65 2.79
N VAL A 79 0.01 11.50 1.63
CA VAL A 79 -0.64 11.03 0.40
C VAL A 79 -1.11 9.58 0.56
N ILE A 80 -0.27 8.70 1.13
CA ILE A 80 -0.64 7.30 1.33
C ILE A 80 -1.81 7.20 2.31
N SER A 81 -1.68 7.84 3.48
CA SER A 81 -2.65 7.72 4.58
C SER A 81 -4.03 8.31 4.26
N LYS A 82 -4.11 9.46 3.57
CA LYS A 82 -5.37 10.18 3.35
C LYS A 82 -5.94 10.06 1.95
N GLN A 83 -5.10 9.76 0.95
CA GLN A 83 -5.53 9.74 -0.46
C GLN A 83 -5.50 8.33 -1.03
N ALA A 84 -4.36 7.63 -0.97
CA ALA A 84 -4.22 6.30 -1.57
C ALA A 84 -5.12 5.26 -0.87
N LEU A 85 -4.99 5.12 0.45
CA LEU A 85 -5.82 4.17 1.21
C LEU A 85 -7.31 4.47 1.07
N LYS A 86 -7.68 5.76 1.03
CA LYS A 86 -9.07 6.18 0.85
C LYS A 86 -9.60 5.82 -0.54
N ALA A 87 -8.78 5.98 -1.57
CA ALA A 87 -9.16 5.70 -2.94
C ALA A 87 -9.28 4.20 -3.24
N TYR A 88 -8.42 3.37 -2.66
CA TYR A 88 -8.32 1.94 -3.02
C TYR A 88 -8.92 0.98 -1.98
N LEU A 89 -8.91 1.35 -0.69
CA LEU A 89 -9.46 0.54 0.40
C LEU A 89 -10.65 1.20 1.09
N GLY A 90 -10.97 2.46 0.77
CA GLY A 90 -12.09 3.19 1.38
C GLY A 90 -11.82 3.68 2.81
N VAL A 91 -10.61 3.49 3.33
CA VAL A 91 -10.22 3.83 4.71
C VAL A 91 -9.08 4.84 4.74
N THR A 92 -8.94 5.57 5.84
CA THR A 92 -7.79 6.45 6.09
C THR A 92 -6.94 5.88 7.21
N ALA A 93 -5.64 6.14 7.18
CA ALA A 93 -4.73 5.79 8.26
C ALA A 93 -4.27 7.02 9.06
N HIS A 94 -3.90 6.80 10.31
CA HIS A 94 -3.16 7.77 11.11
C HIS A 94 -1.66 7.59 10.88
N VAL A 95 -0.97 8.67 10.57
CA VAL A 95 0.50 8.68 10.47
C VAL A 95 1.08 8.96 11.85
N SER A 96 1.96 8.08 12.32
CA SER A 96 2.75 8.28 13.52
C SER A 96 4.24 8.28 13.20
N GLN A 97 4.97 9.26 13.71
CA GLN A 97 6.43 9.37 13.63
C GLN A 97 7.08 9.43 15.01
N SER A 98 6.33 9.13 16.07
CA SER A 98 6.85 9.21 17.44
C SER A 98 8.04 8.26 17.62
N ASN A 99 9.18 8.80 18.06
CA ASN A 99 10.42 8.05 18.31
C ASN A 99 11.05 7.40 17.06
N MET A 100 10.79 7.93 15.87
CA MET A 100 11.36 7.39 14.63
C MET A 100 12.23 8.41 13.90
N PRO A 101 13.22 7.95 13.11
CA PRO A 101 13.98 8.80 12.21
C PRO A 101 13.10 9.63 11.26
N ALA A 102 13.66 10.72 10.72
CA ALA A 102 12.93 11.60 9.79
C ALA A 102 12.44 10.88 8.51
N ASN A 103 13.10 9.77 8.13
CA ASN A 103 12.79 8.97 6.96
C ASN A 103 11.89 7.76 7.25
N GLU A 104 11.34 7.64 8.46
CA GLU A 104 10.50 6.51 8.88
C GLU A 104 9.18 7.01 9.46
N PHE A 105 8.09 6.31 9.17
CA PHE A 105 6.75 6.60 9.70
C PHE A 105 5.92 5.32 9.78
N SER A 106 4.94 5.29 10.69
CA SER A 106 4.00 4.20 10.85
C SER A 106 2.63 4.65 10.35
N LEU A 107 1.99 3.80 9.57
CA LEU A 107 0.59 3.92 9.17
C LEU A 107 -0.25 3.03 10.08
N ILE A 108 -1.15 3.64 10.83
CA ILE A 108 -2.05 2.97 11.75
C ILE A 108 -3.44 3.00 11.13
N LEU A 109 -3.94 1.83 10.75
CA LEU A 109 -5.29 1.65 10.24
C LEU A 109 -6.15 1.18 11.42
N ASP A 110 -7.05 2.04 11.89
CA ASP A 110 -7.98 1.70 12.97
C ASP A 110 -9.04 0.69 12.54
N SER A 111 -9.32 0.64 11.24
CA SER A 111 -10.23 -0.32 10.63
C SER A 111 -9.62 -0.79 9.31
N ASN A 112 -9.26 -2.07 9.27
CA ASN A 112 -8.75 -2.70 8.06
C ASN A 112 -9.84 -3.59 7.44
N PRO A 113 -10.38 -3.23 6.26
CA PRO A 113 -11.50 -3.96 5.65
C PRO A 113 -11.13 -5.41 5.29
N LEU A 114 -9.84 -5.73 5.14
CA LEU A 114 -9.41 -7.09 4.81
C LEU A 114 -9.63 -8.06 5.97
N VAL A 115 -9.60 -7.59 7.22
CA VAL A 115 -9.57 -8.44 8.41
C VAL A 115 -10.91 -8.48 9.16
N GLU A 116 -11.93 -7.76 8.68
CA GLU A 116 -13.23 -7.58 9.35
C GLU A 116 -13.91 -8.90 9.76
N PHE A 117 -13.79 -9.95 8.94
CA PHE A 117 -14.39 -11.27 9.19
C PHE A 117 -13.35 -12.36 9.49
N VAL A 118 -12.13 -11.96 9.86
CA VAL A 118 -10.99 -12.87 9.91
C VAL A 118 -10.61 -13.17 11.35
N LYS A 119 -10.44 -14.46 11.64
CA LYS A 119 -9.80 -14.94 12.86
C LYS A 119 -8.71 -15.92 12.51
N ILE A 120 -7.47 -15.57 12.82
CA ILE A 120 -6.31 -16.41 12.54
C ILE A 120 -6.21 -17.50 13.62
N PRO A 121 -6.25 -18.80 13.24
CA PRO A 121 -6.00 -19.90 14.16
C PRO A 121 -4.56 -19.88 14.67
N ALA A 122 -4.32 -20.37 15.90
CA ALA A 122 -2.98 -20.38 16.51
C ALA A 122 -1.90 -21.15 15.71
N LYS A 123 -2.32 -22.08 14.84
CA LYS A 123 -1.40 -22.78 13.90
C LYS A 123 -0.81 -21.86 12.83
N TYR A 124 -1.41 -20.70 12.59
CA TYR A 124 -0.97 -19.72 11.59
C TYR A 124 -0.48 -18.43 12.27
N SER A 125 0.35 -18.56 13.32
CA SER A 125 0.82 -17.44 14.13
C SER A 125 1.81 -16.48 13.42
N LYS A 126 2.44 -16.94 12.34
CA LYS A 126 3.42 -16.16 11.56
C LYS A 126 2.82 -15.58 10.28
N LEU A 127 1.59 -15.96 9.95
CA LEU A 127 0.86 -15.38 8.84
C LEU A 127 0.64 -13.87 9.07
N SER A 128 1.11 -13.07 8.12
CA SER A 128 0.80 -11.66 7.99
C SER A 128 -0.33 -11.54 6.97
N TYR A 129 -1.57 -11.66 7.46
CA TYR A 129 -2.77 -11.64 6.65
C TYR A 129 -2.88 -10.38 5.80
N SER A 130 -2.44 -9.21 6.28
CA SER A 130 -2.50 -7.95 5.48
C SER A 130 -1.21 -7.62 4.72
N GLN A 131 -0.30 -8.59 4.54
CA GLN A 131 0.99 -8.37 3.86
C GLN A 131 0.84 -7.85 2.42
N VAL A 132 -0.31 -8.09 1.78
CA VAL A 132 -0.64 -7.54 0.46
C VAL A 132 -0.60 -6.00 0.43
N ILE A 133 -0.94 -5.32 1.55
CA ILE A 133 -0.92 -3.86 1.64
C ILE A 133 0.54 -3.35 1.62
N CYS A 134 1.44 -4.01 2.34
CA CYS A 134 2.87 -3.71 2.33
C CYS A 134 3.45 -3.84 0.91
N GLY A 135 3.12 -4.95 0.23
CA GLY A 135 3.49 -5.16 -1.17
C GLY A 135 2.95 -4.06 -2.08
N ALA A 136 1.69 -3.66 -1.93
CA ALA A 136 1.10 -2.60 -2.75
C ALA A 136 1.79 -1.25 -2.55
N ILE A 137 2.16 -0.90 -1.31
CA ILE A 137 2.94 0.31 -1.02
C ILE A 137 4.33 0.23 -1.68
N HIS A 138 5.00 -0.92 -1.60
CA HIS A 138 6.28 -1.15 -2.28
C HIS A 138 6.18 -0.91 -3.78
N GLY A 139 5.27 -1.63 -4.45
CA GLY A 139 5.14 -1.58 -5.90
C GLY A 139 4.73 -0.19 -6.40
N ALA A 140 3.81 0.47 -5.69
CA ALA A 140 3.34 1.80 -6.07
C ALA A 140 4.45 2.84 -5.96
N LEU A 141 5.19 2.87 -4.84
CA LEU A 141 6.25 3.85 -4.65
C LEU A 141 7.48 3.55 -5.51
N GLU A 142 7.81 2.29 -5.74
CA GLU A 142 8.91 1.90 -6.62
C GLU A 142 8.65 2.33 -8.08
N ALA A 143 7.42 2.16 -8.57
CA ALA A 143 6.99 2.66 -9.88
C ALA A 143 7.06 4.20 -9.99
N LEU A 144 7.05 4.90 -8.86
CA LEU A 144 7.21 6.35 -8.77
C LEU A 144 8.65 6.77 -8.44
N HIS A 145 9.61 5.85 -8.63
CA HIS A 145 11.03 6.03 -8.37
C HIS A 145 11.39 6.31 -6.90
N LEU A 146 10.56 5.86 -5.96
CA LEU A 146 10.80 5.98 -4.52
C LEU A 146 11.03 4.59 -3.93
N LYS A 147 12.27 4.27 -3.56
CA LYS A 147 12.57 3.01 -2.89
C LYS A 147 12.21 3.12 -1.40
N VAL A 148 11.26 2.30 -0.98
CA VAL A 148 10.81 2.18 0.41
C VAL A 148 10.90 0.74 0.91
N ASN A 149 10.83 0.58 2.23
CA ASN A 149 10.57 -0.69 2.89
C ASN A 149 9.34 -0.53 3.80
N ALA A 150 8.35 -1.38 3.65
CA ALA A 150 7.05 -1.39 4.31
C ALA A 150 6.89 -2.78 4.93
N SER A 151 6.80 -2.81 6.26
CA SER A 151 6.73 -4.04 7.04
C SER A 151 5.57 -3.96 8.02
N LEU A 152 4.84 -5.06 8.15
CA LEU A 152 3.74 -5.18 9.09
C LEU A 152 4.29 -5.33 10.51
N VAL A 153 3.82 -4.49 11.43
CA VAL A 153 4.18 -4.55 12.86
C VAL A 153 3.05 -5.20 13.67
N LYS A 154 1.80 -4.87 13.32
CA LYS A 154 0.57 -5.46 13.87
C LYS A 154 -0.44 -5.64 12.75
N ASP A 155 -1.25 -6.69 12.84
CA ASP A 155 -2.16 -7.06 11.76
C ASP A 155 -3.57 -7.39 12.27
N VAL A 156 -3.74 -8.58 12.86
CA VAL A 156 -5.03 -9.10 13.33
C VAL A 156 -4.99 -9.37 14.83
N PRO A 157 -6.02 -8.94 15.60
CA PRO A 157 -7.10 -8.04 15.18
C PRO A 157 -6.60 -6.60 15.01
N ASP A 158 -7.49 -5.73 14.53
CA ASP A 158 -7.25 -4.29 14.45
C ASP A 158 -6.74 -3.71 15.79
N PRO A 159 -5.89 -2.67 15.75
CA PRO A 159 -5.47 -1.93 14.55
C PRO A 159 -4.33 -2.60 13.77
N THR A 160 -4.35 -2.45 12.44
CA THR A 160 -3.22 -2.81 11.58
C THR A 160 -2.18 -1.69 11.59
N GLU A 161 -0.92 -2.02 11.91
CA GLU A 161 0.20 -1.08 11.96
C GLU A 161 1.25 -1.48 10.92
N ILE A 162 1.51 -0.59 9.96
CA ILE A 162 2.51 -0.76 8.91
C ILE A 162 3.62 0.25 9.13
N HIS A 163 4.83 -0.23 9.37
CA HIS A 163 6.01 0.62 9.43
C HIS A 163 6.57 0.82 8.02
N VAL A 164 6.80 2.07 7.62
CA VAL A 164 7.35 2.46 6.32
C VAL A 164 8.64 3.26 6.51
N LYS A 165 9.70 2.79 5.85
CA LYS A 165 11.03 3.39 5.81
C LYS A 165 11.37 3.84 4.40
N PHE A 166 11.65 5.12 4.24
CA PHE A 166 12.20 5.67 3.01
C PHE A 166 13.69 5.36 2.90
N ILE A 167 14.10 4.77 1.78
CA ILE A 167 15.49 4.35 1.53
C ILE A 167 16.19 5.37 0.64
N ARG A 168 15.71 5.56 -0.59
CA ARG A 168 16.32 6.47 -1.57
C ARG A 168 15.39 6.75 -2.76
N VAL A 169 15.64 7.85 -3.46
CA VAL A 169 15.11 8.08 -4.80
C VAL A 169 15.89 7.22 -5.79
N LEU A 170 15.18 6.54 -6.69
CA LEU A 170 15.75 5.81 -7.81
C LEU A 170 15.97 6.81 -8.96
N HIS A 171 17.19 6.88 -9.49
CA HIS A 171 17.44 7.65 -10.71
C HIS A 171 17.36 6.73 -11.92
N GLU A 172 16.58 7.12 -12.91
CA GLU A 172 16.69 6.54 -14.24
C GLU A 172 18.03 7.00 -14.84
N TYR A 173 18.93 6.07 -15.06
CA TYR A 173 20.02 6.31 -15.99
C TYR A 173 19.39 6.35 -17.38
N MET A 174 19.23 7.56 -17.94
CA MET A 174 19.11 7.68 -19.39
C MET A 174 20.48 7.29 -19.96
N PRO A 175 20.58 6.24 -20.81
CA PRO A 175 21.80 6.05 -21.58
C PRO A 175 22.00 7.33 -22.40
N THR A 176 23.15 7.99 -22.19
CA THR A 176 23.61 9.07 -23.07
C THR A 176 23.49 8.52 -24.49
N GLY A 177 22.60 9.12 -25.28
CA GLY A 177 22.52 8.81 -26.70
C GLY A 177 23.91 8.97 -27.28
N ASP A 178 24.37 7.94 -27.99
CA ASP A 178 25.59 8.03 -28.78
C ASP A 178 25.43 9.26 -29.70
N GLU A 179 26.18 10.33 -29.40
CA GLU A 179 26.35 11.44 -30.33
C GLU A 179 27.26 10.93 -31.46
N ASP A 180 26.74 11.01 -32.69
CA ASP A 180 27.38 10.58 -33.94
C ASP A 180 28.85 11.04 -34.12
#